data_AF-A0A9P9XDJ6-F1
#
_entry.id   AF-A0A9P9XDJ6-F1
#
_cell.length_a   1.000
_cell.length_b   1.000
_cell.length_c   1.000
_cell.angle_alpha   90.00
_cell.angle_beta   90.00
_cell.angle_gamma   90.00
#
_symmetry.space_group_name_H-M   'P 1'
#
loop_
_entity.id
_entity.type
_entity.pdbx_description
1 polymer ?
#
loop_
_entity_poly.entity_id
_entity_poly.type
_entity_poly.pdbx_seq_one_letter_code
_entity_poly.pdbx_strand_id
1 'polypeptide(L)'
;MSSRCVTCNRSFSSEEALQQHMRDSPIHSPSYDCDICDRSFGNDEALQQHLRDSPVHKRSYDCSTCDRSFGNDEALEQHLRDSPVHKPSYDCDTCNRSFGNDEALQQHRRDSPVHRPSYDCESCNRSFGNEEALQQHLRNSSAHRSSYDCDTCNRFFGTEEALQQHLRDSSIHQQSTETPLDAFFRSYAAFDYDRSLPPHISYANLQRHMGWHHGQPESDKAWDKYQKALEKEFQMWFGAEDDLAAWHALCRAIGINPLPVTIEQCKKAARRTHVNIVDLIESRRGNKEGVQTFRNVNTLRAYTKETNKIFRNRFHGEDCKGVLRHLLRNIYRTSF
;
A
#
# COMPACT_ATOMS: atom_id res chain seq x y z
N MET A 1 13.72 -109.77 23.51
CA MET A 1 14.32 -108.42 23.55
C MET A 1 13.39 -107.55 24.39
N SER A 2 13.92 -106.67 25.24
CA SER A 2 13.10 -105.76 26.08
C SER A 2 13.01 -104.40 25.39
N SER A 3 11.79 -103.89 25.16
CA SER A 3 11.55 -102.63 24.44
C SER A 3 11.34 -101.49 25.45
N ARG A 4 11.98 -100.33 25.27
CA ARG A 4 11.99 -99.21 26.24
C ARG A 4 11.43 -97.93 25.63
N CYS A 5 10.60 -97.22 26.39
CA CYS A 5 10.14 -95.88 26.02
C CYS A 5 11.27 -94.85 26.21
N VAL A 6 11.54 -94.06 25.17
CA VAL A 6 12.63 -93.05 25.18
C VAL A 6 12.27 -91.83 26.02
N THR A 7 11.00 -91.43 26.07
CA THR A 7 10.57 -90.21 26.78
C THR A 7 10.50 -90.38 28.29
N CYS A 8 10.04 -91.54 28.78
CA CYS A 8 9.88 -91.78 30.22
C CYS A 8 10.82 -92.88 30.77
N ASN A 9 11.68 -93.47 29.93
CA ASN A 9 12.64 -94.53 30.27
C ASN A 9 12.06 -95.83 30.85
N ARG A 10 10.74 -96.02 30.82
CA ARG A 10 10.12 -97.28 31.26
C ARG A 10 10.43 -98.42 30.30
N SER A 11 10.73 -99.59 30.86
CA SER A 11 11.04 -100.81 30.11
C SER A 11 9.83 -101.74 30.10
N PHE A 12 9.54 -102.35 28.96
CA PHE A 12 8.37 -103.18 28.73
C PHE A 12 8.77 -104.57 28.25
N SER A 13 7.98 -105.56 28.64
CA SER A 13 8.24 -106.97 28.35
C SER A 13 7.98 -107.37 26.88
N SER A 14 7.27 -106.53 26.11
CA SER A 14 7.05 -106.71 24.67
C SER A 14 6.87 -105.38 23.94
N GLU A 15 6.99 -105.42 22.61
CA GLU A 15 6.75 -104.26 21.73
C GLU A 15 5.29 -103.80 21.82
N GLU A 16 4.33 -104.73 21.91
CA GLU A 16 2.90 -104.43 22.03
C GLU A 16 2.60 -103.69 23.33
N ALA A 17 3.26 -104.06 24.44
CA ALA A 17 3.11 -103.38 25.72
C ALA A 17 3.68 -101.95 25.68
N LEU A 18 4.79 -101.73 24.94
CA LEU A 18 5.32 -100.39 24.69
C LEU A 18 4.35 -99.55 23.83
N GLN A 19 3.78 -100.12 22.77
CA GLN A 19 2.82 -99.43 21.91
C GLN A 19 1.51 -99.07 22.63
N GLN A 20 1.04 -99.91 23.55
CA GLN A 20 -0.10 -99.58 24.40
C GLN A 20 0.24 -98.44 25.37
N HIS A 21 1.44 -98.46 25.97
CA HIS A 21 1.91 -97.38 26.84
C HIS A 21 2.02 -96.03 26.11
N MET A 22 2.52 -96.01 24.87
CA MET A 22 2.62 -94.79 24.06
C MET A 22 1.23 -94.22 23.70
N ARG A 23 0.19 -95.06 23.63
CA ARG A 23 -1.18 -94.61 23.36
C ARG A 23 -1.92 -94.10 24.61
N ASP A 24 -1.76 -94.79 25.74
CA ASP A 24 -2.59 -94.52 26.92
C ASP A 24 -1.94 -93.57 27.92
N SER A 25 -0.64 -93.28 27.79
CA SER A 25 0.05 -92.41 28.74
C SER A 25 -0.17 -90.93 28.41
N PRO A 26 -0.55 -90.09 29.40
CA PRO A 26 -0.69 -88.65 29.22
C PRO A 26 0.59 -87.93 28.78
N ILE A 27 1.75 -88.58 28.99
CA ILE A 27 3.07 -88.06 28.58
C ILE A 27 3.22 -88.11 27.05
N HIS A 28 2.40 -88.92 26.38
CA HIS A 28 2.44 -89.17 24.94
C HIS A 28 1.17 -88.72 24.20
N SER A 29 0.13 -88.29 24.94
CA SER A 29 -1.04 -87.67 24.34
C SER A 29 -0.71 -86.24 23.87
N PRO A 30 -1.13 -85.83 22.65
CA PRO A 30 -0.94 -84.45 22.20
C PRO A 30 -1.70 -83.48 23.10
N SER A 31 -1.01 -82.43 23.59
CA SER A 31 -1.65 -81.27 24.23
C SER A 31 -2.14 -80.31 23.16
N TYR A 32 -3.33 -79.72 23.38
CA TYR A 32 -3.90 -78.69 22.51
C TYR A 32 -3.83 -77.37 23.26
N ASP A 33 -2.76 -76.62 23.04
CA ASP A 33 -2.46 -75.40 23.78
C ASP A 33 -3.06 -74.17 23.09
N CYS A 34 -3.49 -73.19 23.88
CA CYS A 34 -4.00 -71.93 23.36
C CYS A 34 -2.86 -70.91 23.15
N ASP A 35 -2.72 -70.36 21.95
CA ASP A 35 -1.63 -69.43 21.62
C ASP A 35 -1.72 -68.07 22.34
N ILE A 36 -2.88 -67.73 22.90
CA ILE A 36 -3.14 -66.40 23.50
C ILE A 36 -3.21 -66.48 25.03
N CYS A 37 -3.42 -67.67 25.62
CA CYS A 37 -3.43 -67.84 27.08
C CYS A 37 -2.83 -69.18 27.51
N ASP A 38 -2.33 -69.28 28.74
CA ASP A 38 -1.60 -70.46 29.25
C ASP A 38 -2.50 -71.69 29.55
N ARG A 39 -3.59 -71.90 28.80
CA ARG A 39 -4.51 -73.03 28.97
C ARG A 39 -4.23 -74.12 27.94
N SER A 40 -4.17 -75.36 28.44
CA SER A 40 -3.98 -76.58 27.66
C SER A 40 -5.23 -77.46 27.73
N PHE A 41 -5.59 -78.06 26.60
CA PHE A 41 -6.77 -78.92 26.46
C PHE A 41 -6.40 -80.33 26.02
N GLY A 42 -7.22 -81.31 26.39
CA GLY A 42 -6.98 -82.73 26.12
C GLY A 42 -7.40 -83.21 24.73
N ASN A 43 -8.12 -82.37 23.96
CA ASN A 43 -8.50 -82.62 22.57
C ASN A 43 -8.76 -81.29 21.84
N ASP A 44 -8.82 -81.35 20.49
CA ASP A 44 -9.08 -80.19 19.64
C ASP A 44 -10.49 -79.60 19.87
N GLU A 45 -11.53 -80.43 20.05
CA GLU A 45 -12.89 -79.91 20.27
C GLU A 45 -12.97 -78.99 21.50
N ALA A 46 -12.29 -79.35 22.59
CA ALA A 46 -12.25 -78.52 23.80
C ALA A 46 -11.47 -77.21 23.58
N LEU A 47 -10.39 -77.23 22.78
CA LEU A 47 -9.67 -76.02 22.39
C LEU A 47 -10.55 -75.12 21.51
N GLN A 48 -11.23 -75.67 20.49
CA GLN A 48 -12.11 -74.91 19.61
C GLN A 48 -13.30 -74.28 20.35
N GLN A 49 -13.86 -75.00 21.33
CA GLN A 49 -14.90 -74.43 22.19
C GLN A 49 -14.36 -73.29 23.06
N HIS A 50 -13.16 -73.45 23.62
CA HIS A 50 -12.49 -72.38 24.36
C HIS A 50 -12.24 -71.13 23.50
N LEU A 51 -11.75 -71.29 22.27
CA LEU A 51 -11.52 -70.20 21.32
C LEU A 51 -12.81 -69.45 20.96
N ARG A 52 -13.94 -70.14 20.93
CA ARG A 52 -15.25 -69.55 20.61
C ARG A 52 -15.86 -68.78 21.79
N ASP A 53 -15.80 -69.37 22.98
CA ASP A 53 -16.60 -68.90 24.12
C ASP A 53 -15.81 -67.99 25.07
N SER A 54 -14.48 -68.04 25.05
CA SER A 54 -13.67 -67.23 25.96
C SER A 54 -13.66 -65.75 25.57
N PRO A 55 -13.89 -64.83 26.52
CA PRO A 55 -13.83 -63.40 26.26
C PRO A 55 -12.43 -62.91 25.82
N VAL A 56 -11.37 -63.65 26.16
CA VAL A 56 -10.00 -63.37 25.69
C VAL A 56 -9.87 -63.45 24.16
N HIS A 57 -10.74 -64.22 23.50
CA HIS A 57 -10.73 -64.42 22.04
C HIS A 57 -11.84 -63.66 21.32
N LYS A 58 -12.66 -62.87 22.05
CA LYS A 58 -13.67 -62.04 21.41
C LYS A 58 -12.98 -60.87 20.70
N ARG A 59 -13.23 -60.76 19.40
CA ARG A 59 -12.73 -59.66 18.56
C ARG A 59 -13.31 -58.33 19.07
N SER A 60 -12.45 -57.42 19.55
CA SER A 60 -12.82 -56.03 19.83
C SER A 60 -12.90 -55.24 18.53
N TYR A 61 -13.83 -54.28 18.50
CA TYR A 61 -13.97 -53.30 17.41
C TYR A 61 -13.49 -51.96 17.95
N ASP A 62 -12.23 -51.63 17.64
CA ASP A 62 -11.55 -50.48 18.24
C ASP A 62 -11.70 -49.23 17.37
N CYS A 63 -11.97 -48.09 18.01
CA CYS A 63 -12.00 -46.80 17.31
C CYS A 63 -10.58 -46.34 16.98
N SER A 64 -10.30 -45.97 15.74
CA SER A 64 -8.97 -45.50 15.31
C SER A 64 -8.56 -44.15 15.91
N THR A 65 -9.52 -43.36 16.39
CA THR A 65 -9.30 -41.97 16.84
C THR A 65 -9.39 -41.82 18.36
N CYS A 66 -9.90 -42.81 19.09
CA CYS A 66 -9.96 -42.78 20.55
C CYS A 66 -9.82 -44.18 21.16
N ASP A 67 -9.40 -44.28 22.41
CA ASP A 67 -9.11 -45.56 23.10
C ASP A 67 -10.36 -46.36 23.50
N ARG A 68 -11.46 -46.28 22.74
CA ARG A 68 -12.71 -47.01 23.00
C ARG A 68 -12.82 -48.26 22.14
N SER A 69 -13.14 -49.36 22.80
CA SER A 69 -13.38 -50.67 22.20
C SER A 69 -14.86 -51.05 22.31
N PHE A 70 -15.41 -51.61 21.23
CA PHE A 70 -16.81 -52.01 21.15
C PHE A 70 -16.91 -53.53 20.92
N GLY A 71 -18.03 -54.12 21.37
CA GLY A 71 -18.25 -55.57 21.31
C GLY A 71 -18.76 -56.08 19.95
N ASN A 72 -19.16 -55.18 19.06
CA ASN A 72 -19.59 -55.47 17.70
C ASN A 72 -19.42 -54.24 16.79
N ASP A 73 -19.53 -54.47 15.49
CA ASP A 73 -19.41 -53.45 14.43
C ASP A 73 -20.51 -52.39 14.50
N GLU A 74 -21.75 -52.78 14.76
CA GLU A 74 -22.90 -51.86 14.83
C GLU A 74 -22.75 -50.81 15.95
N ALA A 75 -22.20 -51.21 17.10
CA ALA A 75 -21.90 -50.30 18.21
C ALA A 75 -20.74 -49.34 17.89
N LEU A 76 -19.75 -49.79 17.11
CA LEU A 76 -18.67 -48.92 16.62
C LEU A 76 -19.22 -47.90 15.60
N GLU A 77 -20.02 -48.32 14.63
CA GLU A 77 -20.64 -47.45 13.63
C GLU A 77 -21.55 -46.37 14.26
N GLN A 78 -22.33 -46.75 15.28
CA GLN A 78 -23.12 -45.79 16.03
C GLN A 78 -22.24 -44.77 16.77
N HIS A 79 -21.13 -45.23 17.38
CA HIS A 79 -20.16 -44.36 18.02
C HIS A 79 -19.53 -43.36 17.04
N LEU A 80 -19.13 -43.81 15.83
CA LEU A 80 -18.58 -42.95 14.79
C LEU A 80 -19.57 -41.88 14.32
N ARG A 81 -20.86 -42.20 14.27
CA ARG A 81 -21.92 -41.26 13.85
C ARG A 81 -22.24 -40.20 14.91
N ASP A 82 -22.35 -40.61 16.17
CA ASP A 82 -22.91 -39.76 17.22
C ASP A 82 -21.84 -38.98 17.99
N SER A 83 -20.59 -39.45 17.99
CA SER A 83 -19.52 -38.78 18.73
C SER A 83 -19.12 -37.46 18.07
N PRO A 84 -19.04 -36.36 18.82
CA PRO A 84 -18.55 -35.08 18.30
C PRO A 84 -17.08 -35.12 17.89
N VAL A 85 -16.30 -36.10 18.35
CA VAL A 85 -14.90 -36.32 17.95
C VAL A 85 -14.78 -36.72 16.48
N HIS A 86 -15.84 -37.31 15.91
CA HIS A 86 -15.88 -37.81 14.53
C HIS A 86 -16.73 -36.92 13.61
N LYS A 87 -17.38 -35.88 14.14
CA LYS A 87 -18.10 -34.93 13.31
C LYS A 87 -17.12 -33.97 12.63
N PRO A 88 -17.25 -33.71 11.32
CA PRO A 88 -16.44 -32.69 10.66
C PRO A 88 -16.72 -31.34 11.30
N SER A 89 -15.66 -30.66 11.75
CA SER A 89 -15.73 -29.25 12.13
C SER A 89 -15.66 -28.41 10.87
N TYR A 90 -16.58 -27.44 10.77
CA TYR A 90 -16.58 -26.46 9.70
C TYR A 90 -16.00 -25.18 10.24
N ASP A 91 -14.69 -25.02 10.07
CA ASP A 91 -13.93 -23.93 10.68
C ASP A 91 -13.89 -22.70 9.77
N CYS A 92 -13.99 -21.52 10.40
CA CYS A 92 -13.89 -20.24 9.73
C CYS A 92 -12.44 -19.74 9.79
N ASP A 93 -11.75 -19.74 8.64
CA ASP A 93 -10.34 -19.34 8.51
C ASP A 93 -10.04 -17.93 9.03
N THR A 94 -11.03 -17.02 9.02
CA THR A 94 -10.83 -15.61 9.37
C THR A 94 -11.00 -15.32 10.86
N CYS A 95 -11.83 -16.09 11.59
CA CYS A 95 -12.10 -15.80 13.01
C CYS A 95 -12.05 -17.02 13.93
N ASN A 96 -11.51 -18.15 13.46
CA ASN A 96 -11.31 -19.39 14.21
C ASN A 96 -12.57 -19.89 14.94
N ARG A 97 -13.75 -19.63 14.36
CA ARG A 97 -15.02 -20.15 14.85
C ARG A 97 -15.36 -21.46 14.15
N SER A 98 -15.74 -22.47 14.92
CA SER A 98 -16.15 -23.78 14.43
C SER A 98 -17.67 -23.91 14.40
N PHE A 99 -18.18 -24.51 13.33
CA PHE A 99 -19.60 -24.76 13.11
C PHE A 99 -19.86 -26.25 12.92
N GLY A 100 -21.07 -26.69 13.26
CA GLY A 100 -21.46 -28.11 13.22
C GLY A 100 -21.92 -28.60 11.83
N ASN A 101 -22.06 -27.71 10.85
CA ASN A 101 -22.37 -28.01 9.45
C ASN A 101 -21.92 -26.86 8.54
N ASP A 102 -21.87 -27.13 7.22
CA ASP A 102 -21.49 -26.12 6.22
C ASP A 102 -22.53 -24.99 6.13
N GLU A 103 -23.82 -25.28 6.23
CA GLU A 103 -24.86 -24.24 6.15
C GLU A 103 -24.70 -23.15 7.21
N ALA A 104 -24.36 -23.54 8.45
CA ALA A 104 -24.09 -22.59 9.53
C ALA A 104 -22.81 -21.79 9.29
N LEU A 105 -21.77 -22.39 8.72
CA LEU A 105 -20.55 -21.67 8.31
C LEU A 105 -20.85 -20.67 7.19
N GLN A 106 -21.61 -21.04 6.15
CA GLN A 106 -21.98 -20.13 5.06
C GLN A 106 -22.90 -18.99 5.52
N GLN A 107 -23.81 -19.26 6.46
CA GLN A 107 -24.60 -18.21 7.12
C GLN A 107 -23.70 -17.23 7.87
N HIS A 108 -22.77 -17.74 8.68
CA HIS A 108 -21.79 -16.93 9.39
C HIS A 108 -20.95 -16.06 8.44
N ARG A 109 -20.50 -16.59 7.30
CA ARG A 109 -19.73 -15.84 6.29
C ARG A 109 -20.54 -14.71 5.65
N ARG A 110 -21.86 -14.89 5.46
CA ARG A 110 -22.72 -13.84 4.90
C ARG A 110 -23.02 -12.73 5.89
N ASP A 111 -23.27 -13.08 7.15
CA ASP A 111 -23.81 -12.12 8.12
C ASP A 111 -22.70 -11.43 8.95
N SER A 112 -21.52 -12.05 9.07
CA SER A 112 -20.46 -11.51 9.91
C SER A 112 -19.75 -10.33 9.24
N PRO A 113 -19.55 -9.20 9.97
CA PRO A 113 -18.78 -8.06 9.49
C PRO A 113 -17.33 -8.40 9.11
N VAL A 114 -16.76 -9.45 9.71
CA VAL A 114 -15.39 -9.91 9.48
C VAL A 114 -15.18 -10.42 8.03
N HIS A 115 -16.27 -10.82 7.36
CA HIS A 115 -16.25 -11.33 5.99
C HIS A 115 -16.82 -10.36 4.96
N ARG A 116 -17.31 -9.18 5.38
CA ARG A 116 -17.67 -8.14 4.43
C ARG A 116 -16.40 -7.60 3.77
N PRO A 117 -16.37 -7.40 2.44
CA PRO A 117 -15.29 -6.66 1.82
C PRO A 117 -15.22 -5.28 2.46
N SER A 118 -14.07 -4.93 3.05
CA SER A 118 -13.79 -3.55 3.44
C SER A 118 -13.39 -2.78 2.19
N TYR A 119 -14.08 -1.69 1.94
CA TYR A 119 -13.72 -0.77 0.88
C TYR A 119 -12.92 0.36 1.52
N ASP A 120 -11.60 0.20 1.52
CA ASP A 120 -10.68 1.09 2.24
C ASP A 120 -10.22 2.25 1.35
N CYS A 121 -10.28 3.46 1.89
CA CYS A 121 -9.71 4.63 1.25
C CYS A 121 -8.21 4.72 1.58
N GLU A 122 -7.34 4.40 0.62
CA GLU A 122 -5.87 4.38 0.79
C GLU A 122 -5.27 5.71 1.28
N SER A 123 -5.97 6.82 1.01
CA SER A 123 -5.47 8.17 1.30
C SER A 123 -5.94 8.74 2.64
N CYS A 124 -6.94 8.14 3.29
CA CYS A 124 -7.37 8.53 4.64
C CYS A 124 -7.60 7.37 5.62
N ASN A 125 -7.28 6.13 5.22
CA ASN A 125 -7.43 4.89 6.00
C ASN A 125 -8.83 4.73 6.62
N ARG A 126 -9.88 5.19 5.93
CA ARG A 126 -11.28 4.95 6.31
C ARG A 126 -11.83 3.75 5.56
N SER A 127 -12.50 2.87 6.30
CA SER A 127 -13.16 1.68 5.76
C SER A 127 -14.65 1.91 5.56
N PHE A 128 -15.17 1.48 4.42
CA PHE A 128 -16.59 1.54 4.07
C PHE A 128 -17.16 0.14 3.86
N GLY A 129 -18.46 -0.02 4.12
CA GLY A 129 -19.14 -1.31 4.04
C GLY A 129 -19.59 -1.73 2.63
N ASN A 130 -19.46 -0.84 1.64
CA ASN A 130 -19.72 -1.10 0.23
C ASN A 130 -18.97 -0.10 -0.67
N GLU A 131 -18.90 -0.42 -1.96
CA GLU A 131 -18.21 0.40 -2.96
C GLU A 131 -18.89 1.75 -3.15
N GLU A 132 -20.23 1.81 -3.16
CA GLU A 132 -20.97 3.06 -3.34
C GLU A 132 -20.66 4.09 -2.24
N ALA A 133 -20.56 3.65 -0.99
CA ALA A 133 -20.19 4.53 0.12
C ALA A 133 -18.75 5.03 0.01
N LEU A 134 -17.81 4.18 -0.44
CA LEU A 134 -16.44 4.61 -0.75
C LEU A 134 -16.44 5.64 -1.89
N GLN A 135 -17.15 5.39 -2.99
CA GLN A 135 -17.24 6.32 -4.12
C GLN A 135 -17.91 7.64 -3.76
N GLN A 136 -18.93 7.62 -2.89
CA GLN A 136 -19.55 8.82 -2.36
C GLN A 136 -18.58 9.59 -1.45
N HIS A 137 -17.81 8.88 -0.62
CA HIS A 137 -16.76 9.46 0.19
C HIS A 137 -15.68 10.12 -0.68
N LEU A 138 -15.20 9.46 -1.73
CA LEU A 138 -14.20 10.02 -2.66
C LEU A 138 -14.73 11.28 -3.37
N ARG A 139 -16.00 11.30 -3.78
CA ARG A 139 -16.63 12.46 -4.43
C ARG A 139 -16.85 13.65 -3.49
N ASN A 140 -17.25 13.39 -2.25
CA ASN A 140 -17.70 14.44 -1.33
C ASN A 140 -16.61 14.91 -0.36
N SER A 141 -15.57 14.10 -0.13
CA SER A 141 -14.45 14.46 0.72
C SER A 141 -13.62 15.54 0.03
N SER A 142 -13.42 16.67 0.72
CA SER A 142 -12.53 17.75 0.26
C SER A 142 -11.08 17.31 0.03
N ALA A 143 -10.67 16.17 0.62
CA ALA A 143 -9.35 15.58 0.44
C ALA A 143 -9.22 14.71 -0.83
N HIS A 144 -10.32 14.24 -1.42
CA HIS A 144 -10.33 13.29 -2.55
C HIS A 144 -11.10 13.79 -3.77
N ARG A 145 -11.84 14.88 -3.64
CA ARG A 145 -12.58 15.48 -4.73
C ARG A 145 -11.63 15.71 -5.91
N SER A 146 -11.92 15.07 -7.04
CA SER A 146 -11.41 15.46 -8.35
C SER A 146 -11.82 16.91 -8.55
N SER A 147 -10.88 17.79 -8.23
CA SER A 147 -11.07 19.22 -8.31
C SER A 147 -10.82 19.62 -9.75
N TYR A 148 -11.73 20.43 -10.28
CA TYR A 148 -11.49 21.10 -11.55
C TYR A 148 -10.56 22.26 -11.23
N ASP A 149 -9.29 22.12 -11.57
CA ASP A 149 -8.28 23.12 -11.29
C ASP A 149 -8.23 24.15 -12.42
N CYS A 150 -8.03 25.39 -12.01
CA CYS A 150 -7.68 26.44 -12.95
C CYS A 150 -6.16 26.53 -13.07
N ASP A 151 -5.59 26.17 -14.22
CA ASP A 151 -4.14 26.25 -14.46
C ASP A 151 -3.57 27.66 -14.19
N THR A 152 -4.33 28.70 -14.53
CA THR A 152 -3.85 30.09 -14.44
C THR A 152 -3.91 30.65 -13.03
N CYS A 153 -4.75 30.17 -12.11
CA CYS A 153 -4.80 30.70 -10.74
C CYS A 153 -4.72 29.63 -9.64
N ASN A 154 -4.61 28.35 -10.01
CA ASN A 154 -4.54 27.20 -9.12
C ASN A 154 -5.68 27.11 -8.09
N ARG A 155 -6.83 27.75 -8.35
CA ARG A 155 -8.04 27.59 -7.55
C ARG A 155 -8.75 26.29 -7.93
N PHE A 156 -9.36 25.67 -6.92
CA PHE A 156 -10.10 24.43 -7.04
C PHE A 156 -11.58 24.67 -7.09
N PHE A 157 -12.22 24.04 -8.07
CA PHE A 157 -13.67 24.06 -8.22
C PHE A 157 -14.22 22.66 -8.01
N GLY A 158 -15.37 22.61 -7.34
CA GLY A 158 -16.01 21.35 -7.01
C GLY A 158 -16.79 20.71 -8.16
N THR A 159 -16.98 21.43 -9.26
CA THR A 159 -17.66 21.02 -10.49
C THR A 159 -17.05 21.72 -11.69
N GLU A 160 -17.23 21.16 -12.90
CA GLU A 160 -16.72 21.74 -14.14
C GLU A 160 -17.41 23.09 -14.44
N GLU A 161 -18.71 23.20 -14.16
CA GLU A 161 -19.48 24.42 -14.38
C GLU A 161 -18.97 25.57 -13.52
N ALA A 162 -18.53 25.28 -12.28
CA ALA A 162 -17.96 26.27 -11.39
C ALA A 162 -16.58 26.74 -11.87
N LEU A 163 -15.77 25.84 -12.46
CA LEU A 163 -14.53 26.22 -13.15
C LEU A 163 -14.84 27.09 -14.37
N GLN A 164 -15.78 26.69 -15.24
CA GLN A 164 -16.14 27.44 -16.45
C GLN A 164 -16.74 28.81 -16.12
N GLN A 165 -17.49 28.92 -15.02
CA GLN A 165 -17.97 30.19 -14.51
C GLN A 165 -16.81 31.03 -13.96
N HIS A 166 -15.88 30.44 -13.22
CA HIS A 166 -14.68 31.12 -12.76
C HIS A 166 -13.82 31.66 -13.92
N LEU A 167 -13.60 30.85 -14.97
CA LEU A 167 -12.90 31.25 -16.18
C LEU A 167 -13.64 32.38 -16.91
N ARG A 168 -14.97 32.36 -16.88
CA ARG A 168 -15.80 33.39 -17.49
C ARG A 168 -15.96 34.65 -16.69
N ASP A 169 -15.87 34.64 -15.36
CA ASP A 169 -16.24 35.77 -14.48
C ASP A 169 -15.05 36.37 -13.72
N SER A 170 -13.92 35.67 -13.66
CA SER A 170 -12.77 36.17 -12.92
C SER A 170 -11.96 37.14 -13.76
N SER A 171 -11.61 38.27 -13.16
CA SER A 171 -10.74 39.30 -13.76
C SER A 171 -9.37 38.79 -14.23
N ILE A 172 -8.90 37.66 -13.69
CA ILE A 172 -7.66 36.97 -14.11
C ILE A 172 -7.82 36.34 -15.52
N HIS A 173 -9.05 35.97 -15.91
CA HIS A 173 -9.37 35.21 -17.13
C HIS A 173 -10.19 36.00 -18.15
N GLN A 174 -11.09 36.88 -17.69
CA GLN A 174 -11.92 37.74 -18.52
C GLN A 174 -11.13 38.81 -19.28
N GLN A 175 -9.91 39.08 -18.85
CA GLN A 175 -9.06 40.06 -19.49
C GLN A 175 -7.73 39.38 -19.76
N SER A 176 -7.33 39.39 -21.03
CA SER A 176 -5.94 39.55 -21.44
C SER A 176 -5.38 40.77 -20.70
N THR A 177 -5.09 40.60 -19.42
CA THR A 177 -4.52 41.64 -18.58
C THR A 177 -3.15 41.88 -19.15
N GLU A 178 -2.94 43.11 -19.55
CA GLU A 178 -1.62 43.63 -19.80
C GLU A 178 -0.84 43.46 -18.51
N THR A 179 0.03 42.46 -18.47
CA THR A 179 0.88 42.21 -17.30
C THR A 179 1.83 43.40 -17.13
N PRO A 180 2.41 43.59 -15.93
CA PRO A 180 3.39 44.66 -15.73
C PRO A 180 4.56 44.65 -16.75
N LEU A 181 4.99 43.47 -17.21
CA LEU A 181 5.96 43.36 -18.30
C LEU A 181 5.38 43.71 -19.67
N ASP A 182 4.13 43.33 -19.98
CA ASP A 182 3.50 43.72 -21.26
C ASP A 182 3.39 45.24 -21.37
N ALA A 183 2.97 45.91 -20.28
CA ALA A 183 2.92 47.36 -20.21
C ALA A 183 4.32 47.98 -20.38
N PHE A 184 5.36 47.35 -19.82
CA PHE A 184 6.74 47.79 -20.01
C PHE A 184 7.18 47.68 -21.48
N PHE A 185 7.02 46.52 -22.12
CA PHE A 185 7.45 46.34 -23.51
C PHE A 185 6.66 47.22 -24.48
N ARG A 186 5.34 47.34 -24.29
CA ARG A 186 4.48 48.20 -25.12
C ARG A 186 4.69 49.70 -24.90
N SER A 187 5.34 50.10 -23.81
CA SER A 187 5.77 51.51 -23.65
C SER A 187 6.79 51.94 -24.71
N TYR A 188 7.41 50.99 -25.41
CA TYR A 188 8.30 51.22 -26.54
C TYR A 188 7.56 50.97 -27.86
N ALA A 189 6.80 51.95 -28.32
CA ALA A 189 5.91 51.80 -29.49
C ALA A 189 6.61 51.38 -30.80
N ALA A 190 7.92 51.61 -30.94
CA ALA A 190 8.70 51.20 -32.11
C ALA A 190 9.20 49.74 -32.04
N PHE A 191 9.03 49.06 -30.89
CA PHE A 191 9.46 47.69 -30.68
C PHE A 191 8.29 46.73 -30.91
N ASP A 192 8.46 45.79 -31.85
CA ASP A 192 7.48 44.75 -32.11
C ASP A 192 7.52 43.68 -31.01
N TYR A 193 6.70 43.87 -29.98
CA TYR A 193 6.67 43.00 -28.81
C TYR A 193 5.83 41.75 -29.05
N ASP A 194 6.51 40.61 -29.11
CA ASP A 194 5.89 39.28 -29.09
C ASP A 194 5.75 38.75 -27.65
N ARG A 195 4.50 38.53 -27.22
CA ARG A 195 4.15 38.00 -25.89
C ARG A 195 4.46 36.51 -25.74
N SER A 196 4.64 35.77 -26.84
CA SER A 196 5.00 34.35 -26.80
C SER A 196 6.45 34.11 -26.40
N LEU A 197 7.31 35.12 -26.56
CA LEU A 197 8.71 35.02 -26.23
C LEU A 197 8.97 35.13 -24.71
N PRO A 198 9.97 34.39 -24.19
CA PRO A 198 10.39 34.54 -22.80
C PRO A 198 10.83 35.98 -22.48
N PRO A 199 10.52 36.54 -21.29
CA PRO A 199 10.81 37.93 -20.96
C PRO A 199 12.28 38.33 -21.11
N HIS A 200 13.22 37.42 -20.86
CA HIS A 200 14.65 37.68 -21.01
C HIS A 200 15.07 37.82 -22.49
N ILE A 201 14.45 37.04 -23.39
CA ILE A 201 14.64 37.14 -24.83
C ILE A 201 14.03 38.45 -25.35
N SER A 202 12.82 38.79 -24.94
CA SER A 202 12.15 40.04 -25.34
C SER A 202 12.97 41.26 -24.91
N TYR A 203 13.56 41.24 -23.72
CA TYR A 203 14.45 42.31 -23.27
C TYR A 203 15.76 42.37 -24.07
N ALA A 204 16.39 41.23 -24.37
CA ALA A 204 17.58 41.20 -25.21
C ALA A 204 17.31 41.75 -26.63
N ASN A 205 16.12 41.45 -27.19
CA ASN A 205 15.69 42.01 -28.48
C ASN A 205 15.44 43.51 -28.39
N LEU A 206 14.82 44.00 -27.32
CA LEU A 206 14.64 45.43 -27.06
C LEU A 206 16.00 46.16 -26.96
N GLN A 207 16.97 45.60 -26.24
CA GLN A 207 18.33 46.17 -26.14
C GLN A 207 18.99 46.29 -27.51
N ARG A 208 18.88 45.27 -28.37
CA ARG A 208 19.40 45.29 -29.75
C ARG A 208 18.68 46.32 -30.60
N HIS A 209 17.36 46.39 -30.52
CA HIS A 209 16.55 47.35 -31.28
C HIS A 209 16.89 48.80 -30.92
N MET A 210 17.13 49.08 -29.64
CA MET A 210 17.48 50.41 -29.15
C MET A 210 18.97 50.77 -29.28
N GLY A 211 19.82 49.82 -29.66
CA GLY A 211 21.27 50.03 -29.74
C GLY A 211 21.92 50.35 -28.39
N TRP A 212 21.36 49.85 -27.28
CA TRP A 212 21.88 50.16 -25.95
C TRP A 212 23.20 49.44 -25.67
N HIS A 213 24.17 50.21 -25.17
CA HIS A 213 25.46 49.69 -24.71
C HIS A 213 25.61 49.83 -23.18
N HIS A 214 26.45 48.96 -22.61
CA HIS A 214 26.70 48.92 -21.17
C HIS A 214 27.24 50.28 -20.67
N GLY A 215 26.60 50.85 -19.65
CA GLY A 215 26.98 52.14 -19.06
C GLY A 215 26.27 53.37 -19.63
N GLN A 216 25.28 53.20 -20.52
CA GLN A 216 24.40 54.30 -20.92
C GLN A 216 23.28 54.52 -19.88
N PRO A 217 23.00 55.77 -19.49
CA PRO A 217 21.99 56.07 -18.47
C PRO A 217 20.56 55.70 -18.92
N GLU A 218 20.26 55.74 -20.21
CA GLU A 218 18.98 55.30 -20.78
C GLU A 218 18.81 53.78 -20.67
N SER A 219 19.87 53.02 -20.95
CA SER A 219 19.91 51.57 -20.80
C SER A 219 19.72 51.17 -19.35
N ASP A 220 20.40 51.83 -18.42
CA ASP A 220 20.29 51.55 -16.98
C ASP A 220 18.88 51.86 -16.45
N LYS A 221 18.29 52.98 -16.89
CA LYS A 221 16.89 53.33 -16.56
C LYS A 221 15.90 52.31 -17.12
N ALA A 222 16.10 51.84 -18.34
CA ALA A 222 15.24 50.84 -18.95
C ALA A 222 15.37 49.47 -18.25
N TRP A 223 16.59 49.08 -17.90
CA TRP A 223 16.86 47.88 -17.11
C TRP A 223 16.17 47.94 -15.75
N ASP A 224 16.23 49.07 -15.07
CA ASP A 224 15.55 49.27 -13.79
C ASP A 224 14.03 49.16 -13.90
N LYS A 225 13.44 49.71 -14.96
CA LYS A 225 12.00 49.59 -15.23
C LYS A 225 11.62 48.14 -15.51
N TYR A 226 12.43 47.42 -16.29
CA TYR A 226 12.24 46.00 -16.56
C TYR A 226 12.30 45.15 -15.28
N GLN A 227 13.29 45.38 -14.42
CA GLN A 227 13.43 44.66 -13.14
C GLN A 227 12.25 44.94 -12.19
N LYS A 228 11.75 46.18 -12.14
CA LYS A 228 10.52 46.51 -11.40
C LYS A 228 9.28 45.83 -11.97
N ALA A 229 9.19 45.70 -13.29
CA ALA A 229 8.09 44.99 -13.94
C ALA A 229 8.13 43.49 -13.62
N LEU A 230 9.31 42.85 -13.64
CA LEU A 230 9.51 41.47 -13.19
C LEU A 230 9.06 41.27 -11.74
N GLU A 231 9.43 42.17 -10.84
CA GLU A 231 9.03 42.09 -9.43
C GLU A 231 7.51 42.20 -9.26
N LYS A 232 6.87 43.18 -9.90
CA LYS A 232 5.42 43.37 -9.84
C LYS A 232 4.67 42.16 -10.39
N GLU A 233 5.17 41.58 -11.48
CA GLU A 233 4.56 40.40 -12.07
C GLU A 233 4.75 39.16 -11.19
N PHE A 234 5.92 38.99 -10.58
CA PHE A 234 6.13 37.95 -9.58
C PHE A 234 5.15 38.10 -8.40
N GLN A 235 4.97 39.31 -7.88
CA GLN A 235 4.02 39.59 -6.80
C GLN A 235 2.57 39.34 -7.23
N MET A 236 2.22 39.65 -8.48
CA MET A 236 0.90 39.35 -9.03
C MET A 236 0.59 37.84 -9.01
N TRP A 237 1.60 36.99 -9.26
CA TRP A 237 1.41 35.54 -9.32
C TRP A 237 1.63 34.81 -7.98
N PHE A 238 2.54 35.30 -7.14
CA PHE A 238 3.03 34.60 -5.94
C PHE A 238 3.08 35.47 -4.68
N GLY A 239 2.56 36.71 -4.72
CA GLY A 239 2.78 37.72 -3.68
C GLY A 239 1.93 37.62 -2.40
N ALA A 240 0.90 36.78 -2.36
CA ALA A 240 0.02 36.67 -1.19
C ALA A 240 0.69 35.83 -0.07
N GLU A 241 1.19 36.49 0.98
CA GLU A 241 1.93 35.84 2.08
C GLU A 241 1.08 34.92 2.95
N ASP A 242 -0.19 35.30 3.16
CA ASP A 242 -1.14 34.61 4.04
C ASP A 242 -2.09 33.68 3.26
N ASP A 243 -1.86 33.49 1.96
CA ASP A 243 -2.66 32.62 1.12
C ASP A 243 -1.95 31.28 0.88
N LEU A 244 -2.52 30.21 1.44
CA LEU A 244 -2.05 28.85 1.23
C LEU A 244 -2.08 28.44 -0.26
N ALA A 245 -3.03 28.95 -1.04
CA ALA A 245 -3.13 28.65 -2.46
C ALA A 245 -1.95 29.23 -3.26
N ALA A 246 -1.51 30.44 -2.94
CA ALA A 246 -0.32 31.06 -3.55
C ALA A 246 0.95 30.27 -3.20
N TRP A 247 1.07 29.78 -1.96
CA TRP A 247 2.18 28.91 -1.55
C TRP A 247 2.14 27.54 -2.21
N HIS A 248 0.96 26.95 -2.40
CA HIS A 248 0.80 25.71 -3.15
C HIS A 248 1.15 25.89 -4.63
N ALA A 249 0.75 27.00 -5.25
CA ALA A 249 1.13 27.34 -6.62
C ALA A 249 2.66 27.42 -6.78
N LEU A 250 3.34 28.08 -5.84
CA LEU A 250 4.81 28.08 -5.80
C LEU A 250 5.38 26.67 -5.61
N CYS A 251 4.85 25.91 -4.64
CA CYS A 251 5.33 24.55 -4.34
C CYS A 251 5.21 23.61 -5.55
N ARG A 252 4.11 23.70 -6.31
CA ARG A 252 3.93 22.96 -7.57
C ARG A 252 4.92 23.42 -8.63
N ALA A 253 5.08 24.72 -8.82
CA ALA A 253 6.01 25.27 -9.80
C ALA A 253 7.43 24.73 -9.55
N ILE A 254 7.83 24.61 -8.27
CA ILE A 254 9.16 24.08 -7.89
C ILE A 254 9.17 22.56 -7.63
N GLY A 255 8.13 21.81 -8.02
CA GLY A 255 8.12 20.35 -8.00
C GLY A 255 8.05 19.69 -6.61
N ILE A 256 7.49 20.35 -5.59
CA ILE A 256 7.31 19.77 -4.25
C ILE A 256 6.05 18.90 -4.20
N ASN A 257 6.22 17.60 -3.95
CA ASN A 257 5.14 16.62 -3.76
C ASN A 257 5.53 15.66 -2.60
N PRO A 258 4.65 15.35 -1.63
CA PRO A 258 3.29 15.86 -1.40
C PRO A 258 3.26 17.35 -1.03
N LEU A 259 2.16 18.02 -1.40
CA LEU A 259 1.96 19.43 -1.09
C LEU A 259 1.83 19.63 0.43
N PRO A 260 2.55 20.58 1.03
CA PRO A 260 2.49 20.76 2.47
C PRO A 260 1.14 21.30 2.93
N VAL A 261 0.72 20.93 4.14
CA VAL A 261 -0.63 21.24 4.67
C VAL A 261 -0.69 22.67 5.22
N THR A 262 0.44 23.24 5.64
CA THR A 262 0.50 24.59 6.23
C THR A 262 1.46 25.52 5.48
N ILE A 263 1.20 26.83 5.59
CA ILE A 263 2.05 27.88 5.03
C ILE A 263 3.49 27.77 5.57
N GLU A 264 3.66 27.45 6.85
CA GLU A 264 4.99 27.27 7.45
C GLU A 264 5.76 26.07 6.88
N GLN A 265 5.05 24.97 6.57
CA GLN A 265 5.68 23.84 5.89
C GLN A 265 6.02 24.20 4.43
N CYS A 266 5.18 24.96 3.73
CA CYS A 266 5.46 25.48 2.39
C CYS A 266 6.70 26.38 2.40
N LYS A 267 6.79 27.32 3.36
CA LYS A 267 7.98 28.16 3.57
C LYS A 267 9.22 27.31 3.81
N LYS A 268 9.14 26.28 4.66
CA LYS A 268 10.28 25.39 4.97
C LYS A 268 10.73 24.57 3.76
N ALA A 269 9.79 24.09 2.95
CA ALA A 269 10.08 23.33 1.75
C ALA A 269 10.68 24.22 0.66
N ALA A 270 10.06 25.37 0.38
CA ALA A 270 10.59 26.36 -0.57
C ALA A 270 11.97 26.88 -0.18
N ARG A 271 12.29 26.98 1.12
CA ARG A 271 13.63 27.37 1.61
C ARG A 271 14.74 26.39 1.22
N ARG A 272 14.42 25.13 0.92
CA ARG A 272 15.40 24.10 0.56
C ARG A 272 15.69 24.05 -0.94
N THR A 273 14.92 24.80 -1.74
CA THR A 273 14.96 24.77 -3.20
C THR A 273 15.47 26.11 -3.72
N HIS A 274 16.44 26.09 -4.63
CA HIS A 274 16.91 27.28 -5.32
C HIS A 274 16.30 27.31 -6.72
N VAL A 275 15.72 28.44 -7.12
CA VAL A 275 15.03 28.60 -8.41
C VAL A 275 15.26 29.98 -8.98
N ASN A 276 15.21 30.10 -10.31
CA ASN A 276 15.28 31.39 -10.97
C ASN A 276 13.88 32.04 -11.02
N ILE A 277 13.80 33.32 -10.65
CA ILE A 277 12.54 34.08 -10.65
C ILE A 277 11.99 34.22 -12.06
N VAL A 278 12.85 34.37 -13.06
CA VAL A 278 12.42 34.49 -14.46
C VAL A 278 11.78 33.18 -14.94
N ASP A 279 12.30 32.02 -14.52
CA ASP A 279 11.69 30.71 -14.83
C ASP A 279 10.30 30.56 -14.19
N LEU A 280 10.13 31.04 -12.95
CA LEU A 280 8.83 31.05 -12.28
C LEU A 280 7.79 31.90 -13.03
N ILE A 281 8.21 33.04 -13.59
CA ILE A 281 7.34 33.91 -14.40
C ILE A 281 7.04 33.26 -15.75
N GLU A 282 8.05 32.69 -16.42
CA GLU A 282 7.91 31.99 -17.70
C GLU A 282 6.94 30.81 -17.61
N SER A 283 7.02 30.02 -16.53
CA SER A 283 6.09 28.91 -16.27
C SER A 283 4.63 29.36 -16.18
N ARG A 284 4.37 30.57 -15.68
CA ARG A 284 3.00 31.13 -15.57
C ARG A 284 2.51 31.78 -16.86
N ARG A 285 3.43 32.20 -17.73
CA ARG A 285 3.12 32.76 -19.06
C ARG A 285 2.79 31.70 -20.11
N GLY A 286 2.84 30.41 -19.77
CA GLY A 286 2.48 29.31 -20.67
C GLY A 286 3.66 28.52 -21.22
N ASN A 287 4.89 28.72 -20.70
CA ASN A 287 6.00 27.85 -21.06
C ASN A 287 5.82 26.48 -20.38
N LYS A 288 5.78 25.41 -21.19
CA LYS A 288 5.55 24.02 -20.76
C LYS A 288 6.80 23.36 -20.19
N GLU A 289 7.96 23.99 -20.30
CA GLU A 289 9.17 23.51 -19.63
C GLU A 289 9.06 23.78 -18.13
N GLY A 290 9.04 22.71 -17.32
CA GLY A 290 8.97 22.82 -15.87
C GLY A 290 10.12 23.67 -15.30
N VAL A 291 9.85 24.37 -14.20
CA VAL A 291 10.83 25.25 -13.56
C VAL A 291 12.01 24.42 -13.05
N GLN A 292 13.22 24.76 -13.49
CA GLN A 292 14.42 24.10 -13.02
C GLN A 292 14.69 24.45 -11.55
N THR A 293 14.97 23.41 -10.77
CA THR A 293 15.32 23.54 -9.36
C THR A 293 16.76 23.14 -9.12
N PHE A 294 17.44 23.90 -8.26
CA PHE A 294 18.85 23.78 -8.00
C PHE A 294 19.10 23.45 -6.53
N ARG A 295 20.10 22.60 -6.29
CA ARG A 295 20.49 22.18 -4.93
C ARG A 295 21.31 23.25 -4.20
N ASN A 296 22.00 24.13 -4.93
CA ASN A 296 22.83 25.18 -4.33
C ASN A 296 22.87 26.46 -5.17
N VAL A 297 23.22 27.58 -4.52
CA VAL A 297 23.32 28.91 -5.14
C VAL A 297 24.32 28.96 -6.29
N ASN A 298 25.43 28.22 -6.21
CA ASN A 298 26.47 28.26 -7.24
C ASN A 298 25.97 27.69 -8.57
N THR A 299 25.23 26.58 -8.53
CA THR A 299 24.58 25.98 -9.70
C THR A 299 23.50 26.89 -10.29
N LEU A 300 22.70 27.54 -9.44
CA LEU A 300 21.75 28.56 -9.88
C LEU A 300 22.46 29.74 -10.57
N ARG A 301 23.56 30.24 -10.00
CA ARG A 301 24.33 31.36 -10.59
C ARG A 301 24.96 30.98 -11.93
N ALA A 302 25.48 29.77 -12.07
CA ALA A 302 26.02 29.27 -13.33
C ALA A 302 24.93 29.22 -14.41
N TYR A 303 23.77 28.64 -14.07
CA TYR A 303 22.59 28.61 -14.95
C TYR A 303 22.09 30.00 -15.33
N THR A 304 21.99 30.93 -14.37
CA THR A 304 21.58 32.32 -14.64
C THR A 304 22.54 33.04 -15.59
N LYS A 305 23.85 32.77 -15.50
CA LYS A 305 24.85 33.31 -16.43
C LYS A 305 24.75 32.70 -17.82
N GLU A 306 24.54 31.39 -17.90
CA GLU A 306 24.41 30.66 -19.16
C GLU A 306 23.15 31.07 -19.93
N THR A 307 22.02 31.19 -19.23
CA THR A 307 20.71 31.50 -19.84
C THR A 307 20.40 32.98 -19.95
N ASN A 308 21.24 33.86 -19.39
CA ASN A 308 20.99 35.31 -19.28
C ASN A 308 19.65 35.69 -18.59
N LYS A 309 19.07 34.78 -17.80
CA LYS A 309 17.84 35.00 -17.03
C LYS A 309 18.13 35.79 -15.74
N ILE A 310 18.49 37.06 -15.89
CA ILE A 310 19.01 37.90 -14.82
C ILE A 310 17.90 38.66 -14.09
N PHE A 311 17.83 38.46 -12.77
CA PHE A 311 17.03 39.28 -11.85
C PHE A 311 17.96 40.02 -10.87
N ARG A 312 17.91 41.36 -10.87
CA ARG A 312 18.76 42.21 -10.01
C ARG A 312 18.11 42.38 -8.66
N ASN A 313 18.78 41.85 -7.63
CA ASN A 313 18.33 42.00 -6.26
C ASN A 313 18.65 43.41 -5.72
N ARG A 314 17.63 44.25 -5.50
CA ARG A 314 17.75 45.58 -4.89
C ARG A 314 17.30 45.56 -3.43
N PHE A 315 17.99 44.80 -2.58
CA PHE A 315 17.74 44.89 -1.13
C PHE A 315 18.33 46.17 -0.54
N HIS A 316 17.55 47.25 -0.57
CA HIS A 316 17.66 48.36 0.40
C HIS A 316 16.31 49.03 0.73
N GLY A 317 15.17 48.56 0.18
CA GLY A 317 13.85 49.14 0.46
C GLY A 317 12.94 48.23 1.28
N GLU A 318 12.14 48.82 2.16
CA GLU A 318 11.16 48.15 3.03
C GLU A 318 9.96 47.53 2.26
N ASP A 319 9.86 47.75 0.94
CA ASP A 319 8.69 47.42 0.12
C ASP A 319 8.61 45.97 -0.38
N CYS A 320 9.65 45.14 -0.24
CA CYS A 320 9.55 43.72 -0.61
C CYS A 320 8.82 42.91 0.48
N LYS A 321 7.48 42.94 0.47
CA LYS A 321 6.63 42.00 1.21
C LYS A 321 6.56 40.70 0.40
N GLY A 322 6.66 39.51 1.02
CA GLY A 322 6.33 38.29 0.28
C GLY A 322 7.09 37.00 0.53
N VAL A 323 6.55 36.01 -0.19
CA VAL A 323 7.25 34.90 -0.84
C VAL A 323 8.55 35.33 -1.53
N LEU A 324 8.56 36.50 -2.21
CA LEU A 324 9.74 37.01 -2.90
C LEU A 324 10.92 37.27 -1.94
N ARG A 325 10.66 37.91 -0.79
CA ARG A 325 11.67 38.13 0.25
C ARG A 325 12.21 36.80 0.78
N HIS A 326 11.34 35.78 0.90
CA HIS A 326 11.73 34.45 1.35
C HIS A 326 12.60 33.70 0.34
N LEU A 327 12.30 33.77 -0.95
CA LEU A 327 13.11 33.16 -2.01
C LEU A 327 14.46 33.89 -2.16
N LEU A 328 14.44 35.22 -2.19
CA LEU A 328 15.65 36.03 -2.36
C LEU A 328 16.62 35.93 -1.17
N ARG A 329 16.12 35.75 0.07
CA ARG A 329 16.97 35.54 1.27
C ARG A 329 17.79 34.24 1.20
N ASN A 330 17.39 33.23 0.42
CA ASN A 330 18.15 31.98 0.29
C ASN A 330 19.16 32.01 -0.87
N ILE A 331 18.93 32.80 -1.91
CA ILE A 331 19.91 33.00 -3.00
C ILE A 331 21.20 33.68 -2.49
N TYR A 332 21.11 34.41 -1.37
CA TYR A 332 22.22 35.19 -0.82
C TYR A 332 22.54 34.90 0.66
N ARG A 333 22.05 33.79 1.23
CA ARG A 333 22.45 33.37 2.60
C ARG A 333 23.93 32.96 2.69
N THR A 334 24.60 32.81 1.55
CA THR A 334 26.05 32.80 1.44
C THR A 334 26.53 34.23 1.14
N SER A 335 26.65 35.02 2.20
CA SER A 335 27.30 36.34 2.19
C SER A 335 28.74 36.22 1.70
N PHE A 336 29.10 37.16 0.82
CA PHE A 336 30.41 37.78 0.55
C PHE A 336 31.70 36.97 0.75
#